data_AF-Q0DSR0-F1
#
_entry.id   AF-Q0DSR0-F1
#
_cell.length_a   1.000
_cell.length_b   1.000
_cell.length_c   1.000
_cell.angle_alpha   90.00
_cell.angle_beta   90.00
_cell.angle_gamma   90.00
#
_symmetry.space_group_name_H-M   'P 1'
#
loop_
_entity.id
_entity.type
_entity.pdbx_description
1 polymer ?
#
loop_
_entity_poly.entity_id
_entity_poly.type
_entity_poly.pdbx_seq_one_letter_code
_entity_poly.pdbx_strand_id
1 'polypeptide(L)'
;MMSLQQIKSDVENQSEFINFLAVEVKNAAYKEIADVEEFVKWLDGELSYLVDERAVLKHFPNWPEKKADTMREAAFTYRDLKNLESEASSFHDDRRVATPMALKRMQALQDK
;
A
#
# COMPACT_ATOMS: atom_id res chain seq x y z
N MET A 1 27.87 -28.98 -5.52
CA MET A 1 26.90 -29.56 -6.45
C MET A 1 25.61 -29.77 -5.65
N MET A 2 24.60 -28.92 -5.81
CA MET A 2 23.33 -29.03 -5.06
C MET A 2 22.57 -30.26 -5.57
N SER A 3 22.07 -31.09 -4.65
CA SER A 3 21.38 -32.33 -4.99
C SER A 3 19.92 -32.05 -5.39
N LEU A 4 19.40 -32.75 -6.41
CA LEU A 4 18.01 -32.65 -6.89
C LEU A 4 16.95 -32.78 -5.77
N GLN A 5 17.31 -33.38 -4.63
CA GLN A 5 16.43 -33.52 -3.46
C GLN A 5 16.21 -32.21 -2.71
N GLN A 6 17.22 -31.33 -2.62
CA GLN A 6 17.07 -30.00 -2.01
C GLN A 6 16.18 -29.09 -2.84
N ILE A 7 16.32 -29.13 -4.17
CA ILE A 7 15.47 -28.35 -5.09
C ILE A 7 14.00 -28.79 -4.99
N LYS A 8 13.75 -30.09 -4.80
CA LYS A 8 12.39 -30.62 -4.66
C LYS A 8 11.75 -30.24 -3.33
N SER A 9 12.52 -30.29 -2.25
CA SER A 9 12.10 -29.85 -0.91
C SER A 9 11.83 -28.34 -0.84
N ASP A 10 12.64 -27.52 -1.52
CA ASP A 10 12.44 -26.07 -1.57
C ASP A 10 11.16 -25.69 -2.34
N VAL A 11 10.83 -26.43 -3.41
CA VAL A 11 9.61 -26.24 -4.21
C VAL A 11 8.36 -26.68 -3.43
N GLU A 12 8.43 -27.79 -2.70
CA GLU A 12 7.34 -28.25 -1.82
C GLU A 12 7.10 -27.25 -0.67
N ASN A 13 8.16 -26.75 -0.03
CA ASN A 13 8.07 -25.72 1.01
C ASN A 13 7.49 -24.40 0.48
N GLN A 14 7.85 -23.99 -0.74
CA GLN A 14 7.27 -22.80 -1.38
C GLN A 14 5.77 -22.99 -1.65
N SER A 15 5.35 -24.18 -2.07
CA SER A 15 3.93 -24.46 -2.28
C SER A 15 3.14 -24.40 -0.98
N GLU A 16 3.65 -24.99 0.09
CA GLU A 16 3.04 -24.91 1.42
C GLU A 16 2.96 -23.47 1.93
N PHE A 17 4.02 -22.69 1.75
CA PHE A 17 4.08 -21.29 2.10
C PHE A 17 3.02 -20.45 1.36
N ILE A 18 2.92 -20.57 0.03
CA ILE A 18 1.90 -19.83 -0.74
C ILE A 18 0.49 -20.28 -0.37
N ASN A 19 0.28 -21.58 -0.12
CA ASN A 19 -1.01 -22.07 0.34
C ASN A 19 -1.38 -21.52 1.72
N PHE A 20 -0.43 -21.40 2.64
CA PHE A 20 -0.62 -20.74 3.93
C PHE A 20 -1.04 -19.27 3.75
N LEU A 21 -0.29 -18.49 2.97
CA LEU A 21 -0.64 -17.10 2.68
C LEU A 21 -2.03 -16.98 2.02
N ALA A 22 -2.37 -17.89 1.11
CA ALA A 22 -3.67 -17.91 0.46
C ALA A 22 -4.82 -18.14 1.46
N VAL A 23 -4.62 -18.97 2.48
CA VAL A 23 -5.58 -19.20 3.57
C VAL A 23 -5.72 -17.94 4.42
N GLU A 24 -4.61 -17.31 4.81
CA GLU A 24 -4.61 -16.06 5.58
C GLU A 24 -5.38 -14.96 4.84
N VAL A 25 -5.10 -14.74 3.54
CA VAL A 25 -5.84 -13.76 2.75
C VAL A 25 -7.32 -14.12 2.64
N LYS A 26 -7.69 -15.40 2.47
CA LYS A 26 -9.11 -15.83 2.42
C LYS A 26 -9.83 -15.56 3.74
N ASN A 27 -9.16 -15.75 4.88
CA ASN A 27 -9.75 -15.60 6.20
C ASN A 27 -9.70 -14.15 6.73
N ALA A 28 -8.83 -13.31 6.17
CA ALA A 28 -8.70 -11.91 6.56
C ALA A 28 -10.05 -11.18 6.46
N ALA A 29 -10.58 -10.75 7.60
CA ALA A 29 -11.86 -10.06 7.72
C ALA A 29 -11.75 -9.05 8.86
N TYR A 30 -11.23 -7.87 8.53
CA TYR A 30 -10.97 -6.81 9.49
C TYR A 30 -12.12 -5.80 9.50
N LYS A 31 -12.35 -5.19 10.67
CA LYS A 31 -13.35 -4.11 10.83
C LYS A 31 -12.74 -2.74 10.59
N GLU A 32 -11.51 -2.55 11.06
CA GLU A 32 -10.78 -1.29 10.92
C GLU A 32 -9.86 -1.33 9.71
N ILE A 33 -9.81 -0.23 8.97
CA ILE A 33 -8.95 -0.10 7.79
C ILE A 33 -7.46 -0.06 8.17
N ALA A 34 -7.14 0.35 9.39
CA ALA A 34 -5.77 0.27 9.92
C ALA A 34 -5.28 -1.17 10.05
N ASP A 35 -6.13 -2.11 10.46
CA ASP A 35 -5.78 -3.52 10.54
C ASP A 35 -5.56 -4.13 9.13
N VAL A 36 -6.35 -3.66 8.14
CA VAL A 36 -6.12 -4.03 6.72
C VAL A 36 -4.76 -3.51 6.25
N GLU A 37 -4.40 -2.29 6.61
CA GLU A 37 -3.10 -1.69 6.28
C GLU A 37 -1.92 -2.48 6.88
N GLU A 38 -2.04 -2.91 8.14
CA GLU A 38 -1.04 -3.75 8.81
C GLU A 38 -0.94 -5.14 8.17
N PHE A 39 -2.08 -5.76 7.89
CA PHE A 39 -2.13 -7.06 7.21
C PHE A 39 -1.48 -7.01 5.83
N VAL A 40 -1.79 -5.99 5.03
CA VAL A 40 -1.17 -5.81 3.70
C VAL A 40 0.34 -5.62 3.82
N LYS A 41 0.80 -4.85 4.81
CA LYS A 41 2.24 -4.65 5.04
C LYS A 41 2.94 -5.97 5.39
N TRP A 42 2.32 -6.81 6.21
CA TRP A 42 2.83 -8.15 6.49
C TRP A 42 2.83 -9.01 5.22
N LEU A 43 1.71 -9.07 4.49
CA LEU A 43 1.56 -9.88 3.29
C LEU A 43 2.59 -9.53 2.22
N ASP A 44 2.79 -8.24 1.95
CA ASP A 44 3.80 -7.77 0.99
C ASP A 44 5.23 -8.10 1.46
N GLY A 45 5.47 -8.10 2.78
CA GLY A 45 6.72 -8.59 3.36
C GLY A 45 6.96 -10.07 3.08
N GLU A 46 5.96 -10.91 3.32
CA GLU A 46 6.02 -12.35 3.04
C GLU A 46 6.18 -12.66 1.54
N LEU A 47 5.50 -11.90 0.68
CA LEU A 47 5.59 -12.07 -0.77
C LEU A 47 6.89 -11.51 -1.37
N SER A 48 7.58 -10.60 -0.66
CA SER A 48 8.87 -10.04 -1.10
C SER A 48 9.99 -11.09 -1.21
N TYR A 49 9.83 -12.25 -0.56
CA TYR A 49 10.76 -13.37 -0.68
C TYR A 49 10.65 -14.11 -2.03
N LEU A 50 9.63 -13.81 -2.83
CA LEU A 50 9.44 -14.38 -4.16
C LEU A 50 10.26 -13.61 -5.19
N VAL A 51 10.94 -14.33 -6.09
CA VAL A 51 11.76 -13.73 -7.16
C VAL A 51 10.92 -12.89 -8.12
N ASP A 52 9.75 -13.41 -8.50
CA ASP A 52 8.73 -12.68 -9.27
C ASP A 52 7.36 -13.06 -8.72
N GLU A 53 6.83 -12.25 -7.80
CA GLU A 53 5.55 -12.49 -7.13
C GLU A 53 4.44 -12.81 -8.14
N ARG A 54 4.27 -11.99 -9.18
CA ARG A 54 3.14 -12.13 -10.12
C ARG A 54 3.27 -13.37 -10.99
N ALA A 55 4.49 -13.69 -11.42
CA ALA A 55 4.73 -14.92 -12.17
C ALA A 55 4.53 -16.16 -11.30
N VAL A 56 5.02 -16.14 -10.05
CA VAL A 56 4.90 -17.26 -9.11
C VAL A 56 3.44 -17.50 -8.76
N LEU A 57 2.71 -16.47 -8.31
CA LEU A 57 1.33 -16.58 -7.86
C LEU A 57 0.36 -17.07 -8.95
N LYS A 58 0.63 -16.80 -10.24
CA LYS A 58 -0.16 -17.35 -11.35
C LYS A 58 -0.16 -18.88 -11.43
N HIS A 59 0.82 -19.55 -10.86
CA HIS A 59 0.89 -21.01 -10.81
C HIS A 59 0.07 -21.60 -9.66
N PHE A 60 -0.48 -20.76 -8.76
CA PHE A 60 -1.26 -21.16 -7.60
C PHE A 60 -2.75 -20.83 -7.80
N PRO A 61 -3.56 -21.76 -8.31
CA PRO A 61 -4.97 -21.50 -8.62
C PRO A 61 -5.83 -21.16 -7.39
N ASN A 62 -5.34 -21.50 -6.19
CA ASN A 62 -6.01 -21.20 -4.93
C ASN A 62 -5.71 -19.79 -4.39
N TRP A 63 -4.79 -19.06 -5.03
CA TRP A 63 -4.42 -17.71 -4.62
C TRP A 63 -5.62 -16.76 -4.76
N PRO A 64 -6.07 -16.10 -3.68
CA PRO A 64 -7.22 -15.19 -3.72
C PRO A 64 -6.83 -13.80 -4.26
N GLU A 65 -6.33 -13.75 -5.50
CA GLU A 65 -5.77 -12.55 -6.15
C GLU A 65 -6.65 -11.31 -5.98
N LYS A 66 -7.93 -11.41 -6.36
CA LYS A 66 -8.88 -10.30 -6.27
C LYS A 66 -8.99 -9.73 -4.85
N LYS A 67 -8.95 -10.59 -3.83
CA LYS A 67 -9.08 -10.15 -2.43
C LYS A 67 -7.80 -9.48 -1.94
N ALA A 68 -6.64 -10.06 -2.27
CA ALA A 68 -5.34 -9.47 -1.99
C ALA A 68 -5.21 -8.08 -2.63
N ASP A 69 -5.57 -7.96 -3.91
CA ASP A 69 -5.51 -6.69 -4.65
C ASP A 69 -6.46 -5.65 -4.07
N THR A 70 -7.71 -6.04 -3.75
CA THR A 70 -8.67 -5.12 -3.10
C THR A 70 -8.14 -4.61 -1.76
N MET A 71 -7.52 -5.48 -0.95
CA MET A 71 -6.92 -5.08 0.33
C MET A 71 -5.75 -4.11 0.13
N ARG A 72 -4.89 -4.35 -0.86
CA ARG A 72 -3.78 -3.45 -1.20
C ARG A 72 -4.28 -2.10 -1.67
N GLU A 73 -5.27 -2.06 -2.55
CA GLU A 73 -5.91 -0.81 -3.00
C GLU A 73 -6.50 -0.03 -1.83
N ALA A 74 -7.21 -0.72 -0.93
CA ALA A 74 -7.80 -0.11 0.26
C ALA A 74 -6.73 0.47 1.21
N ALA A 75 -5.67 -0.29 1.48
CA ALA A 75 -4.55 0.15 2.30
C ALA A 75 -3.80 1.35 1.69
N PHE A 76 -3.57 1.33 0.38
CA PHE A 76 -2.96 2.44 -0.34
C PHE A 76 -3.82 3.71 -0.26
N THR A 77 -5.11 3.59 -0.61
CA THR A 77 -6.06 4.71 -0.53
C THR A 77 -6.15 5.30 0.87
N TYR A 78 -6.14 4.46 1.90
CA TYR A 78 -6.17 4.92 3.28
C TYR A 78 -4.92 5.73 3.67
N ARG A 79 -3.72 5.29 3.25
CA ARG A 79 -2.48 6.04 3.45
C ARG A 79 -2.52 7.39 2.75
N ASP A 80 -3.00 7.44 1.52
CA ASP A 80 -3.14 8.68 0.77
C ASP A 80 -4.08 9.66 1.48
N LEU A 81 -5.21 9.16 2.00
CA LEU A 81 -6.15 9.97 2.77
C LEU A 81 -5.54 10.51 4.07
N LYS A 82 -4.78 9.69 4.81
CA LYS A 82 -4.04 10.14 6.01
C LYS A 82 -3.04 11.25 5.69
N ASN A 83 -2.30 11.08 4.59
CA ASN A 83 -1.32 12.08 4.16
C ASN A 83 -2.02 13.40 3.79
N LEU A 84 -3.11 13.32 3.03
CA LEU A 84 -3.92 14.47 2.66
C LEU A 84 -4.51 15.19 3.89
N GLU A 85 -5.02 14.44 4.86
CA GLU A 85 -5.52 15.00 6.12
C GLU A 85 -4.41 15.74 6.89
N SER A 86 -3.21 15.18 6.93
CA SER A 86 -2.04 15.82 7.55
C SER A 86 -1.62 17.09 6.80
N GLU A 87 -1.60 17.08 5.47
CA GLU A 87 -1.32 18.26 4.65
C GLU A 87 -2.36 19.36 4.88
N ALA A 88 -3.65 19.00 4.87
CA ALA A 88 -4.73 19.93 5.12
C ALA A 88 -4.68 20.51 6.56
N SER A 89 -4.34 19.69 7.55
CA SER A 89 -4.26 20.12 8.96
C SER A 89 -3.03 20.98 9.26
N SER A 90 -1.91 20.72 8.56
CA SER A 90 -0.68 21.52 8.67
C SER A 90 -0.72 22.79 7.83
N PHE A 91 -1.77 22.97 7.01
CA PHE A 91 -1.96 24.17 6.22
C PHE A 91 -2.25 25.37 7.12
N HIS A 92 -1.24 26.22 7.30
CA HIS A 92 -1.41 27.53 7.89
C HIS A 92 -1.64 28.56 6.79
N ASP A 93 -2.85 29.12 6.71
CA ASP A 93 -3.13 30.28 5.87
C ASP A 93 -2.34 31.48 6.42
N ASP A 94 -1.20 31.80 5.82
CA ASP A 94 -0.39 32.93 6.22
C ASP A 94 -1.02 34.21 5.68
N ARG A 95 -2.11 34.64 6.31
CA ARG A 95 -2.83 35.91 6.00
C ARG A 95 -1.89 37.11 5.96
N ARG A 96 -0.75 37.05 6.66
CA ARG A 96 0.27 38.10 6.67
C ARG A 96 1.04 38.21 5.36
N VAL A 97 1.08 37.17 4.53
CA VAL A 97 1.71 37.17 3.20
C VAL A 97 0.72 37.61 2.11
N ALA A 98 -0.55 37.22 2.24
CA ALA A 98 -1.60 37.61 1.29
C ALA A 98 -1.91 39.12 1.33
N THR A 99 -1.90 39.73 2.53
CA THR A 99 -2.32 41.12 2.72
C THR A 99 -1.37 42.15 2.08
N PRO A 100 -0.03 42.07 2.23
CA PRO A 100 0.91 42.99 1.58
C PRO A 100 0.90 42.88 0.06
N MET A 101 0.74 41.68 -0.49
CA MET A 101 0.64 41.47 -1.95
C MET A 101 -0.68 42.00 -2.51
N ALA A 102 -1.79 41.78 -1.82
CA ALA A 102 -3.09 42.35 -2.18
C ALA A 102 -3.05 43.90 -2.12
N LEU A 103 -2.48 44.46 -1.04
CA LEU A 103 -2.30 45.91 -0.89
C LEU A 103 -1.43 46.50 -2.01
N LYS A 104 -0.27 45.89 -2.34
CA LYS A 104 0.56 46.33 -3.47
C LYS A 104 -0.19 46.33 -4.80
N ARG A 105 -1.01 45.31 -5.06
CA ARG A 105 -1.83 45.24 -6.29
C ARG A 105 -2.90 46.32 -6.33
N MET A 106 -3.59 46.56 -5.21
CA MET A 106 -4.59 47.62 -5.11
C MET A 106 -3.96 49.00 -5.32
N GLN A 107 -2.79 49.24 -4.74
CA GLN A 107 -2.07 50.50 -4.91
C GLN A 107 -1.61 50.72 -6.37
N ALA A 108 -1.07 49.69 -7.03
CA ALA A 108 -0.68 49.77 -8.44
C ALA A 108 -1.87 50.00 -9.40
N LEU A 109 -3.09 49.62 -9.01
CA LEU A 109 -4.31 49.91 -9.77
C LEU A 109 -4.85 51.31 -9.53
N GLN A 110 -4.53 51.92 -8.38
CA GLN A 110 -4.92 53.29 -8.03
C GLN A 110 -3.98 54.34 -8.65
N ASP A 111 -2.70 54.00 -8.83
CA ASP A 111 -1.68 54.86 -9.45
C ASP A 111 -1.75 54.89 -10.99
N LYS A 112 -2.80 54.30 -11.59
CA LYS A 112 -3.02 54.19 -13.04
C LYS A 112 -4.29 54.92 -13.46
#